data_AF-A0A924P929-F1
#
_entry.id   AF-A0A924P929-F1
#
_cell.length_a   1.000
_cell.length_b   1.000
_cell.length_c   1.000
_cell.angle_alpha   90.00
_cell.angle_beta   90.00
_cell.angle_gamma   90.00
#
_symmetry.space_group_name_H-M   'P 1'
#
loop_
_entity.id
_entity.type
_entity.pdbx_description
1 polymer ?
#
loop_
_entity_poly.entity_id
_entity_poly.type
_entity_poly.pdbx_seq_one_letter_code
_entity_poly.pdbx_strand_id
1 'polypeptide(L)'
;LVNPGIHINTGWAFGQLNNMVNGHLATTSLQTDILQPINRWKDNVVNDFEKPVFEKYPAIKMIKTTLYNNGALFAGMSGSGSTVFGIYDKKICITDLPVNYYIRTVLL
;
A
#
# COMPACT_ATOMS: atom_id res chain seq x y z
N LEU A 1 -9.17 4.19 -3.09
CA LEU A 1 -8.86 4.18 -1.64
C LEU A 1 -9.70 3.10 -0.98
N VAL A 2 -9.10 2.31 -0.10
CA VAL A 2 -9.77 1.26 0.68
C VAL A 2 -9.25 1.35 2.11
N ASN A 3 -10.14 1.51 3.08
CA ASN A 3 -9.81 1.55 4.50
C ASN A 3 -10.64 0.51 5.27
N PRO A 4 -9.99 -0.48 5.92
CA PRO A 4 -10.69 -1.53 6.65
C PRO A 4 -11.16 -1.14 8.06
N GLY A 5 -10.94 0.11 8.50
CA GLY A 5 -11.26 0.57 9.85
C GLY A 5 -10.31 0.06 10.94
N ILE A 6 -9.20 -0.56 10.57
CA ILE A 6 -8.19 -1.08 11.51
C ILE A 6 -7.34 0.10 11.99
N HIS A 7 -7.34 0.37 13.30
CA HIS A 7 -6.46 1.38 13.88
C HIS A 7 -5.03 0.86 13.98
N ILE A 8 -4.07 1.61 13.43
CA ILE A 8 -2.63 1.35 13.59
C ILE A 8 -2.06 2.35 14.57
N ASN A 9 -1.47 1.84 15.66
CA ASN A 9 -0.70 2.68 16.57
C ASN A 9 0.59 3.13 15.86
N THR A 10 0.69 4.43 15.55
CA THR A 10 1.82 5.01 14.84
C THR A 10 3.14 4.82 15.59
N GLY A 11 3.17 5.01 16.91
CA GLY A 11 4.37 4.78 17.72
C GLY A 11 4.89 3.34 17.62
N TRP A 12 3.98 2.37 17.65
CA TRP A 12 4.31 0.96 17.40
C TRP A 12 4.87 0.77 15.99
N ALA A 13 4.21 1.31 14.95
CA ALA A 13 4.67 1.15 13.56
C ALA A 13 6.09 1.70 13.34
N PHE A 14 6.41 2.87 13.89
CA PHE A 14 7.76 3.44 13.89
C PHE A 14 8.75 2.60 14.71
N GLY A 15 8.33 2.07 15.86
CA GLY A 15 9.14 1.15 16.66
C GLY A 15 9.57 -0.11 15.89
N GLN A 16 8.75 -0.58 14.93
CA GLN A 16 9.10 -1.71 14.08
C GLN A 16 10.21 -1.37 13.08
N LEU A 17 10.33 -0.12 12.62
CA LEU A 17 11.38 0.30 11.68
C LEU A 17 12.76 0.26 12.33
N ASN A 18 12.86 0.64 13.61
CA ASN A 18 14.13 0.63 14.34
C ASN A 18 14.73 -0.79 14.50
N ASN A 19 13.89 -1.83 14.45
CA ASN A 19 14.31 -3.22 14.55
C ASN A 19 14.67 -3.83 13.18
N MET A 20 14.48 -3.10 12.08
CA MET A 20 14.90 -3.56 10.76
C MET A 20 16.39 -3.30 10.58
N VAL A 21 17.20 -4.32 10.89
CA VAL A 21 18.66 -4.31 10.69
C VAL A 21 19.05 -4.13 9.21
N ASN A 22 18.12 -4.40 8.30
CA ASN A 22 18.24 -4.13 6.88
C ASN A 22 16.91 -3.53 6.41
N GLY A 23 16.73 -2.21 6.61
CA GLY A 23 15.71 -1.47 5.86
C GLY A 23 15.82 -1.82 4.38
N HIS A 24 14.73 -1.78 3.63
CA HIS A 24 14.75 -2.10 2.20
C HIS A 24 15.91 -1.31 1.58
N LEU A 25 16.98 -2.01 1.19
CA LEU A 25 18.13 -1.37 0.56
C LEU A 25 17.65 -1.01 -0.84
N ALA A 26 16.89 0.08 -0.92
CA ALA A 26 16.45 0.63 -2.18
C ALA A 26 17.71 0.79 -3.01
N THR A 27 17.80 0.01 -4.08
CA THR A 27 18.97 -0.01 -4.95
C THR A 27 19.09 1.29 -5.74
N THR A 28 18.04 2.11 -5.70
CA THR A 28 17.84 3.36 -6.40
C THR A 28 17.12 4.36 -5.49
N SER A 29 17.18 5.65 -5.84
CA SER A 29 16.51 6.71 -5.08
C SER A 29 15.02 6.76 -5.43
N LEU A 30 14.15 6.97 -4.43
CA LEU A 30 12.73 7.21 -4.68
C LEU A 30 12.50 8.35 -5.70
N GLN A 31 13.37 9.37 -5.68
CA GLN A 31 13.30 10.50 -6.62
C GLN A 31 13.51 10.05 -8.07
N THR A 32 14.31 9.01 -8.30
CA THR A 32 14.50 8.43 -9.63
C THR A 32 13.39 7.46 -10.02
N ASP A 33 12.86 6.71 -9.05
CA ASP A 33 11.81 5.71 -9.31
C ASP A 33 10.49 6.34 -9.73
N ILE A 34 10.10 7.45 -9.11
CA ILE A 34 8.85 8.14 -9.44
C ILE A 34 8.85 8.77 -10.84
N LEU A 35 10.01 8.89 -11.48
CA LEU A 35 10.13 9.34 -12.88
C LEU A 35 9.91 8.21 -13.89
N GLN A 36 9.95 6.95 -13.45
CA GLN A 36 9.63 5.81 -14.30
C GLN A 36 8.11 5.71 -14.52
N PRO A 37 7.65 5.02 -15.57
CA PRO A 37 6.24 4.71 -15.74
C PRO A 37 5.64 4.05 -14.48
N ILE A 38 4.40 4.41 -14.11
CA ILE A 38 3.76 3.99 -12.85
C ILE A 38 3.76 2.47 -12.66
N ASN A 39 3.64 1.70 -13.73
CA ASN A 39 3.68 0.23 -13.67
C ASN A 39 5.05 -0.34 -13.23
N ARG A 40 6.12 0.46 -13.23
CA ARG A 40 7.43 0.11 -12.67
C ARG A 40 7.56 0.42 -11.18
N TRP A 41 6.68 1.24 -10.63
CA TRP A 41 6.77 1.67 -9.23
C TRP A 41 6.58 0.51 -8.26
N LYS A 42 5.86 -0.56 -8.64
CA LYS A 42 5.62 -1.72 -7.80
C LYS A 42 6.91 -2.36 -7.27
N ASP A 43 8.01 -2.27 -8.02
CA ASP A 43 9.26 -2.94 -7.70
C ASP A 43 10.15 -2.11 -6.76
N ASN A 44 10.05 -0.77 -6.81
CA ASN A 44 10.99 0.12 -6.12
C ASN A 44 10.33 1.14 -5.17
N VAL A 45 9.06 1.51 -5.39
CA VAL A 45 8.31 2.46 -4.56
C VAL A 45 7.62 1.68 -3.44
N VAL A 46 8.33 1.54 -2.32
CA VAL A 46 7.89 0.78 -1.16
C VAL A 46 7.62 1.70 0.03
N ASN A 47 6.60 1.35 0.80
CA ASN A 47 6.36 1.95 2.11
C ASN A 47 6.89 0.97 3.17
N ASP A 48 7.92 1.38 3.93
CA ASP A 48 8.61 0.52 4.90
C ASP A 48 7.70 -0.01 6.01
N PHE A 49 6.60 0.69 6.33
CA PHE A 49 5.62 0.21 7.30
C PHE A 49 4.84 -1.01 6.81
N GLU A 50 4.76 -1.24 5.50
CA GLU A 50 3.97 -2.32 4.93
C GLU A 50 4.39 -3.68 5.47
N LYS A 51 5.69 -3.99 5.53
CA LYS A 51 6.17 -5.29 6.01
C LYS A 51 5.61 -5.63 7.42
N PRO A 52 5.89 -4.85 8.47
CA PRO A 52 5.45 -5.18 9.82
C PRO A 52 3.92 -5.04 9.98
N VAL A 53 3.30 -4.08 9.29
CA VAL A 53 1.84 -3.91 9.34
C VAL A 53 1.13 -5.09 8.66
N PHE A 54 1.65 -5.60 7.54
CA PHE A 54 1.08 -6.75 6.84
C PHE A 54 1.29 -8.06 7.58
N GLU A 55 2.43 -8.21 8.26
CA GLU A 55 2.69 -9.36 9.15
C GLU A 55 1.70 -9.37 10.32
N LYS A 56 1.45 -8.22 10.96
CA LYS A 56 0.52 -8.12 12.09
C LYS A 56 -0.95 -8.12 11.69
N TYR A 57 -1.27 -7.53 10.53
CA TYR A 57 -2.64 -7.35 10.03
C TYR A 57 -2.76 -7.84 8.58
N PRO A 58 -2.83 -9.17 8.34
CA PRO A 58 -2.89 -9.75 7.00
C PRO A 58 -4.06 -9.25 6.14
N ALA A 59 -5.16 -8.81 6.76
CA ALA A 59 -6.29 -8.22 6.07
C ALA A 59 -5.92 -6.96 5.26
N ILE A 60 -4.94 -6.17 5.73
CA ILE A 60 -4.46 -4.98 5.02
C ILE A 60 -3.64 -5.39 3.79
N LYS A 61 -2.81 -6.43 3.91
CA LYS A 61 -2.07 -7.03 2.79
C LYS A 61 -3.03 -7.53 1.70
N MET A 62 -4.10 -8.22 2.12
CA MET A 62 -5.12 -8.73 1.20
C MET A 62 -5.74 -7.62 0.36
N ILE A 63 -6.00 -6.44 0.93
CA ILE A 63 -6.50 -5.30 0.16
C ILE A 63 -5.52 -4.93 -0.96
N LYS A 64 -4.22 -4.78 -0.66
CA LYS A 64 -3.20 -4.47 -1.67
C LYS A 64 -3.16 -5.53 -2.77
N THR A 65 -3.25 -6.82 -2.41
CA THR A 65 -3.34 -7.93 -3.38
C THR A 65 -4.61 -7.83 -4.23
N THR A 66 -5.78 -7.58 -3.64
CA THR A 66 -7.04 -7.42 -4.37
C THR A 66 -6.99 -6.26 -5.35
N LEU A 67 -6.38 -5.13 -4.97
CA LEU A 67 -6.21 -3.97 -5.85
C LEU A 67 -5.36 -4.34 -7.08
N TYR A 68 -4.24 -5.04 -6.90
CA TYR A 68 -3.41 -5.53 -8.00
C TYR A 68 -4.11 -6.56 -8.88
N ASN A 69 -4.83 -7.52 -8.28
CA ASN A 69 -5.60 -8.52 -9.02
C ASN A 69 -6.71 -7.87 -9.88
N ASN A 70 -7.19 -6.71 -9.47
CA ASN A 70 -8.17 -5.90 -10.21
C ASN A 70 -7.51 -4.89 -11.19
N GLY A 71 -6.22 -5.04 -11.49
CA GLY A 71 -5.54 -4.27 -12.54
C GLY A 71 -4.96 -2.93 -12.11
N ALA A 72 -4.64 -2.74 -10.81
CA ALA A 72 -3.91 -1.56 -10.38
C ALA A 72 -2.52 -1.53 -11.04
N LEU A 73 -2.14 -0.39 -11.62
CA LEU A 73 -0.77 -0.13 -12.08
C LEU A 73 0.19 -0.08 -10.90
N PHE A 74 -0.27 0.49 -9.80
CA PHE A 74 0.44 0.57 -8.53
C PHE A 74 -0.56 0.51 -7.39
N ALA A 75 -0.20 -0.15 -6.30
CA ALA A 75 -0.95 -0.12 -5.05
C ALA A 75 0.02 -0.05 -3.87
N GLY A 76 -0.36 0.72 -2.84
CA GLY A 76 0.45 0.96 -1.67
C GLY A 76 -0.38 1.35 -0.45
N MET A 77 0.20 1.17 0.73
CA MET A 77 -0.37 1.68 1.97
C MET A 77 -0.03 3.16 2.15
N SER A 78 -0.96 3.96 2.67
CA SER A 78 -0.73 5.36 3.01
C SER A 78 -0.23 5.50 4.45
N GLY A 79 0.97 6.06 4.64
CA GLY A 79 1.60 6.25 5.95
C GLY A 79 1.78 4.93 6.72
N SER A 80 1.57 4.94 8.04
CA SER A 80 1.54 3.73 8.87
C SER A 80 0.30 2.86 8.65
N GLY A 81 -0.64 3.28 7.80
CA GLY A 81 -1.88 2.56 7.51
C GLY A 81 -3.07 2.99 8.38
N SER A 82 -4.21 2.29 8.30
CA SER A 82 -4.47 1.06 7.53
C SER A 82 -5.00 1.28 6.11
N THR A 83 -5.08 2.54 5.65
CA THR A 83 -5.62 2.83 4.32
C THR A 83 -4.66 2.34 3.23
N VAL A 84 -5.19 1.61 2.26
CA VAL A 84 -4.49 1.19 1.05
C VAL A 84 -5.10 1.90 -0.16
N PHE A 85 -4.27 2.30 -1.10
CA PHE A 85 -4.69 2.92 -2.35
C PHE A 85 -4.16 2.15 -3.55
N GLY A 86 -4.87 2.29 -4.67
CA GLY A 86 -4.49 1.75 -5.97
C GLY A 86 -4.63 2.84 -7.02
N ILE A 87 -3.71 2.86 -7.98
CA ILE A 87 -3.69 3.76 -9.13
C ILE A 87 -4.03 2.92 -10.37
N TYR A 88 -4.92 3.46 -11.20
CA TYR A 88 -5.47 2.80 -12.38
C TYR A 88 -5.41 3.76 -13.57
N ASP A 89 -5.24 3.23 -14.78
CA ASP A 89 -5.31 3.98 -16.04
C ASP A 89 -6.75 4.21 -16.52
N LYS A 90 -7.72 3.50 -15.92
CA LYS A 90 -9.14 3.57 -16.26
C LYS A 90 -10.01 3.52 -15.02
N LYS A 91 -11.26 3.92 -15.19
CA LYS A 91 -12.28 3.75 -14.14
C LYS A 91 -12.47 2.26 -13.85
N ILE A 92 -12.54 1.93 -12.56
CA ILE A 92 -12.68 0.57 -12.05
C ILE A 92 -13.91 0.43 -11.16
N CYS A 93 -14.41 -0.79 -11.08
CA CYS A 93 -15.42 -1.22 -10.10
C CYS A 93 -14.88 -2.50 -9.46
N ILE A 94 -14.58 -2.43 -8.16
CA ILE A 94 -14.06 -3.57 -7.40
C ILE A 94 -15.17 -4.04 -6.47
N THR A 95 -15.55 -5.30 -6.63
CA THR A 95 -16.62 -5.95 -5.85
C THR A 95 -16.09 -6.93 -4.81
N ASP A 96 -14.81 -7.33 -4.92
CA ASP A 96 -14.21 -8.42 -4.13
C ASP A 96 -13.61 -7.93 -2.80
N LEU A 97 -14.16 -6.84 -2.27
CA LEU A 97 -13.77 -6.25 -0.99
C LEU A 97 -14.95 -6.33 0.00
N PRO A 98 -14.68 -6.59 1.30
CA PRO A 98 -15.72 -6.60 2.32
C PRO A 98 -16.55 -5.32 2.33
N VAL A 99 -17.88 -5.47 2.40
CA VAL A 99 -18.86 -4.36 2.35
C VAL A 99 -18.74 -3.38 3.50
N ASN A 100 -18.12 -3.79 4.61
CA ASN A 100 -17.89 -2.94 5.78
C ASN A 100 -16.65 -2.05 5.65
N TYR A 101 -15.87 -2.17 4.56
CA TYR A 101 -14.73 -1.30 4.33
C TYR A 101 -15.18 0.02 3.71
N TYR A 102 -14.51 1.10 4.10
CA TYR A 102 -14.67 2.36 3.39
C TYR A 102 -13.93 2.30 2.05
N ILE A 103 -14.66 2.43 0.95
CA ILE A 103 -14.12 2.39 -0.41
C ILE A 103 -14.47 3.68 -1.13
N ARG A 104 -13.47 4.33 -1.73
CA ARG A 104 -13.67 5.54 -2.53
C ARG A 104 -12.79 5.55 -3.78
N THR A 105 -13.41 5.80 -4.92
CA THR A 105 -12.73 6.11 -6.18
C THR A 105 -12.67 7.63 -6.34
N VAL A 106 -11.48 8.13 -6.67
CA VAL A 106 -11.24 9.55 -6.98
C VAL A 106 -10.79 9.61 -8.43
N LEU A 107 -11.44 10.46 -9.23
CA LEU A 107 -11.01 10.76 -10.59
C LEU A 107 -10.08 11.98 -10.51
N LEU A 108 -8.90 11.86 -11.10
CA LEU A 108 -7.89 12.92 -11.18
C LEU A 108 -7.92 13.56 -12.57
#